data_AF-A0A7S3M5W0-F1
#
_entry.id   AF-A0A7S3M5W0-F1
#
_cell.length_a   1.000
_cell.length_b   1.000
_cell.length_c   1.000
_cell.angle_alpha   90.00
_cell.angle_beta   90.00
_cell.angle_gamma   90.00
#
_symmetry.space_group_name_H-M   'P 1'
#
loop_
_entity.id
_entity.type
_entity.pdbx_description
1 polymer ?
#
loop_
_entity_poly.entity_id
_entity_poly.type
_entity_poly.pdbx_seq_one_letter_code
_entity_poly.pdbx_strand_id
1 'polypeptide(L)'
;SSLGYDPIGWGMPYGNLVATDTAKLVMESAVHALIILLDYGHPIRTEEAAAIAAAGDAESALPSVNAHDTDAQGFNVFRRLLGQVEAPDQLNFVYKGFVRLLNNVHQSESTYLPYSITRIGIEQELLILFWKCLEEMPKFLPYIMKHCDVTEIFVPICYFMLEGRKDPSKVGLMYLCTFTLLKLSGERSFGVALNKPYQLSLPVDVPLFSGNHADLLVIVLHKLIVSGLEKLSALYSCFLTIICNVSPYCKSFGSAAAVKLVNLLQLFVSPRFLYAAEGNHVYVGMLLETLNNIVQYQYEGNGHVVYSIIRRKEVFEALANLTLPSAIKGARDLLDKKAAAAMKAASNARVATTISATGSADDTVDLYADATPTGLISTANVERRVGNSGDVEDMRTPASPQPGTANAAAATAGEASGRFLPSEAWLQSVKADLPLNTILRLLKHLVPQVEEIASKNVGVDEKIVIDFLRSTTMVGLLPVPHPIVIRKYQPNRFTCLWFTAFQWGVIFMHNQTVPLFDGKHVKLFLVQTVA
;
A
#
# COMPACT_ATOMS: atom_id res chain seq x y z
N SER A 1 -14.51 -16.63 23.22
CA SER A 1 -13.98 -15.39 22.60
C SER A 1 -13.65 -15.70 21.15
N SER A 2 -14.13 -14.91 20.18
CA SER A 2 -13.95 -15.19 18.73
C SER A 2 -12.48 -15.30 18.32
N LEU A 3 -11.65 -14.37 18.80
CA LEU A 3 -10.19 -14.39 18.63
C LEU A 3 -9.48 -15.50 19.43
N GLY A 4 -10.22 -16.33 20.17
CA GLY A 4 -9.73 -17.51 20.88
C GLY A 4 -9.90 -18.81 20.09
N TYR A 5 -10.57 -18.79 18.93
CA TYR A 5 -10.75 -19.97 18.09
C TYR A 5 -9.40 -20.51 17.60
N ASP A 6 -9.24 -21.83 17.63
CA ASP A 6 -8.04 -22.53 17.17
C ASP A 6 -8.39 -23.40 15.94
N PRO A 7 -7.96 -23.02 14.73
CA PRO A 7 -8.27 -23.76 13.51
C PRO A 7 -7.54 -25.12 13.41
N ILE A 8 -6.56 -25.38 14.28
CA ILE A 8 -5.86 -26.67 14.35
C ILE A 8 -6.64 -27.66 15.24
N GLY A 9 -7.47 -27.15 16.15
CA GLY A 9 -8.30 -27.96 17.05
C GLY A 9 -7.45 -28.90 17.92
N TRP A 10 -7.68 -30.22 17.79
CA TRP A 10 -6.98 -31.25 18.56
C TRP A 10 -5.60 -31.62 17.99
N GLY A 11 -5.15 -30.95 16.92
CA GLY A 11 -3.91 -31.29 16.22
C GLY A 11 -3.99 -32.57 15.37
N MET A 12 -5.20 -33.10 15.15
CA MET A 12 -5.44 -34.28 14.32
C MET A 12 -5.78 -33.84 12.88
N PRO A 13 -5.05 -34.32 11.86
CA PRO A 13 -5.42 -34.11 10.46
C PRO A 13 -6.87 -34.57 10.20
N TYR A 14 -7.64 -33.77 9.47
CA TYR A 14 -9.02 -34.09 9.07
C TYR A 14 -10.04 -34.17 10.22
N GLY A 15 -9.75 -33.61 11.40
CA GLY A 15 -10.71 -33.57 12.51
C GLY A 15 -12.05 -32.91 12.14
N ASN A 16 -12.03 -31.98 11.18
CA ASN A 16 -13.19 -31.30 10.61
C ASN A 16 -14.10 -32.20 9.74
N LEU A 17 -13.61 -33.34 9.24
CA LEU A 17 -14.43 -34.30 8.50
C LEU A 17 -15.25 -35.19 9.44
N VAL A 18 -14.83 -35.29 10.71
CA VAL A 18 -15.43 -36.19 11.70
C VAL A 18 -16.57 -35.50 12.47
N ALA A 19 -16.50 -34.18 12.66
CA ALA A 19 -17.53 -33.42 13.36
C ALA A 19 -17.69 -32.01 12.79
N THR A 20 -18.91 -31.48 12.82
CA THR A 20 -19.20 -30.09 12.46
C THR A 20 -18.46 -29.14 13.40
N ASP A 21 -17.67 -28.25 12.83
CA ASP A 21 -16.90 -27.25 13.57
C ASP A 21 -17.80 -26.08 14.02
N THR A 22 -18.57 -26.33 15.09
CA THR A 22 -19.46 -25.33 15.68
C THR A 22 -18.69 -24.13 16.24
N ALA A 23 -17.45 -24.35 16.70
CA ALA A 23 -16.58 -23.29 17.20
C ALA A 23 -16.20 -22.29 16.09
N LYS A 24 -15.93 -22.79 14.88
CA LYS A 24 -15.74 -21.94 13.69
C LYS A 24 -16.96 -21.08 13.40
N LEU A 25 -18.16 -21.66 13.37
CA LEU A 25 -19.40 -20.93 13.08
C LEU A 25 -19.68 -19.83 14.12
N VAL A 26 -19.45 -20.13 15.39
CA VAL A 26 -19.58 -19.14 16.48
C VAL A 26 -18.53 -18.03 16.33
N MET A 27 -17.29 -18.38 15.97
CA MET A 27 -16.24 -17.40 15.71
C MET A 27 -16.61 -16.46 14.56
N GLU A 28 -17.05 -17.00 13.42
CA GLU A 28 -17.45 -16.22 12.23
C GLU A 28 -18.62 -15.28 12.56
N SER A 29 -19.67 -15.81 13.17
CA SER A 29 -20.84 -15.01 13.58
C SER A 29 -20.48 -13.93 14.60
N ALA A 30 -19.58 -14.22 15.54
CA ALA A 30 -19.14 -13.25 16.54
C ALA A 30 -18.28 -12.14 15.94
N VAL A 31 -17.42 -12.45 14.96
CA VAL A 31 -16.65 -11.44 14.20
C VAL A 31 -17.61 -10.52 13.44
N HIS A 32 -18.57 -11.09 12.70
CA HIS A 32 -19.57 -10.32 11.97
C HIS A 32 -20.38 -9.40 12.89
N ALA A 33 -20.90 -9.94 13.99
CA ALA A 33 -21.65 -9.16 14.98
C ALA A 33 -20.81 -8.01 15.54
N LEU A 34 -19.55 -8.28 15.93
CA LEU A 34 -18.68 -7.24 16.49
C LEU A 34 -18.38 -6.12 15.48
N ILE A 35 -18.11 -6.46 14.22
CA ILE A 35 -17.87 -5.50 13.15
C ILE A 35 -19.09 -4.59 12.93
N ILE A 36 -20.30 -5.15 12.90
CA ILE A 36 -21.55 -4.40 12.77
C ILE A 36 -21.74 -3.45 13.96
N LEU A 37 -21.57 -3.96 15.18
CA LEU A 37 -21.73 -3.18 16.41
C LEU A 37 -20.72 -2.02 16.51
N LEU A 38 -19.55 -2.14 15.89
CA LEU A 38 -18.51 -1.11 15.86
C LEU A 38 -18.64 -0.11 14.70
N ASP A 39 -19.56 -0.31 13.77
CA ASP A 39 -19.73 0.59 12.63
C ASP A 39 -20.56 1.82 12.96
N TYR A 40 -21.62 1.63 13.76
CA TYR A 40 -22.54 2.70 14.11
C TYR A 40 -21.85 3.82 14.92
N GLY A 41 -22.32 5.06 14.73
CA GLY A 41 -21.88 6.21 15.50
C GLY A 41 -20.52 6.78 15.08
N HIS A 42 -20.04 7.74 15.87
CA HIS A 42 -18.81 8.47 15.62
C HIS A 42 -17.64 7.91 16.44
N PRO A 43 -16.39 8.05 15.95
CA PRO A 43 -15.21 7.72 16.73
C PRO A 43 -15.21 8.39 18.10
N ILE A 44 -14.80 7.63 19.11
CA ILE A 44 -14.56 8.19 20.44
C ILE A 44 -13.33 9.08 20.35
N ARG A 45 -13.48 10.35 20.73
CA ARG A 45 -12.42 11.36 20.66
C ARG A 45 -11.27 10.96 21.58
N THR A 46 -10.10 10.73 21.01
CA THR A 46 -8.83 10.60 21.73
C THR A 46 -8.18 11.97 21.92
N GLU A 47 -7.29 12.09 22.91
CA GLU A 47 -6.52 13.32 23.16
C GLU A 47 -5.65 13.70 21.94
N GLU A 48 -5.05 12.71 21.26
CA GLU A 48 -4.31 12.91 20.01
C GLU A 48 -5.21 13.41 18.88
N ALA A 49 -6.41 12.86 18.70
CA ALA A 49 -7.36 13.32 17.69
C ALA A 49 -7.87 14.74 17.98
N ALA A 50 -8.02 15.10 19.26
CA ALA A 50 -8.39 16.45 19.69
C ALA A 50 -7.28 17.47 19.38
N ALA A 51 -6.01 17.11 19.62
CA ALA A 51 -4.86 17.95 19.26
C ALA A 51 -4.72 18.11 17.74
N ILE A 52 -4.99 17.05 16.97
CA ILE A 52 -4.98 17.09 15.50
C ILE A 52 -6.09 18.01 14.96
N ALA A 53 -7.29 17.94 15.52
CA ALA A 53 -8.42 18.79 15.14
C ALA A 53 -8.21 20.27 15.51
N ALA A 54 -7.49 20.55 16.60
CA ALA A 54 -7.15 21.92 17.00
C ALA A 54 -6.10 22.60 16.10
N ALA A 55 -5.31 21.81 15.35
CA ALA A 55 -4.22 22.29 14.50
C ALA A 55 -4.56 22.35 12.99
N GLY A 56 -5.78 21.98 12.58
CA GLY A 56 -6.22 21.96 11.18
C GLY A 56 -7.54 22.72 10.96
N ASP A 57 -7.96 22.85 9.70
CA ASP A 57 -9.25 23.48 9.36
C ASP A 57 -10.42 22.66 9.90
N ALA A 58 -11.19 23.27 10.81
CA ALA A 58 -12.31 22.67 11.53
C ALA A 58 -13.42 22.13 10.60
N GLU A 59 -13.55 22.63 9.37
CA GLU A 59 -14.54 22.16 8.38
C GLU A 59 -14.23 20.79 7.77
N SER A 60 -12.98 20.31 7.87
CA SER A 60 -12.56 19.02 7.28
C SER A 60 -12.53 17.85 8.30
N ALA A 61 -12.70 18.15 9.59
CA ALA A 61 -12.55 17.16 10.66
C ALA A 61 -13.75 16.20 10.69
N LEU A 62 -13.45 14.90 10.79
CA LEU A 62 -14.48 13.89 11.00
C LEU A 62 -15.20 14.11 12.34
N PRO A 63 -16.53 13.90 12.40
CA PRO A 63 -17.27 13.98 13.65
C PRO A 63 -16.71 12.97 14.66
N SER A 64 -16.58 13.39 15.92
CA SER A 64 -16.10 12.56 17.04
C SER A 64 -16.90 12.85 18.31
N VAL A 65 -17.02 11.87 19.19
CA VAL A 65 -17.82 11.94 20.43
C VAL A 65 -16.95 11.82 21.67
N ASN A 66 -17.24 12.58 22.72
CA ASN A 66 -16.56 12.46 24.00
C ASN A 66 -16.93 11.12 24.67
N ALA A 67 -15.94 10.36 25.14
CA ALA A 67 -16.15 9.07 25.81
C ALA A 67 -17.08 9.13 27.02
N HIS A 68 -17.17 10.29 27.68
CA HIS A 68 -18.00 10.52 28.86
C HIS A 68 -19.40 11.05 28.56
N ASP A 69 -19.64 11.53 27.34
CA ASP A 69 -20.94 12.06 26.92
C ASP A 69 -21.78 10.96 26.27
N THR A 70 -22.48 10.20 27.10
CA THR A 70 -23.29 9.06 26.64
C THR A 70 -24.56 9.45 25.91
N ASP A 71 -24.98 10.71 26.06
CA ASP A 71 -26.19 11.25 25.42
C ASP A 71 -25.87 11.94 24.09
N ALA A 72 -24.59 12.07 23.74
CA ALA A 72 -24.15 12.64 22.47
C ALA A 72 -24.71 11.89 21.26
N GLN A 73 -25.11 12.65 20.24
CA GLN A 73 -25.50 12.10 18.96
C GLN A 73 -24.33 11.32 18.33
N GLY A 74 -24.58 10.06 17.96
CA GLY A 74 -23.56 9.17 17.43
C GLY A 74 -22.68 8.51 18.49
N PHE A 75 -23.01 8.61 19.79
CA PHE A 75 -22.37 7.80 20.82
C PHE A 75 -22.58 6.30 20.55
N ASN A 76 -21.51 5.52 20.64
CA ASN A 76 -21.55 4.07 20.52
C ASN A 76 -20.88 3.41 21.73
N VAL A 77 -21.70 2.70 22.53
CA VAL A 77 -21.25 2.00 23.74
C VAL A 77 -20.19 0.94 23.44
N PHE A 78 -20.27 0.24 22.31
CA PHE A 78 -19.32 -0.82 21.95
C PHE A 78 -17.95 -0.25 21.59
N ARG A 79 -17.90 0.91 20.90
CA ARG A 79 -16.65 1.62 20.63
C ARG A 79 -15.99 2.09 21.92
N ARG A 80 -16.77 2.64 22.85
CA ARG A 80 -16.27 3.01 24.18
C ARG A 80 -15.71 1.81 24.95
N LEU A 81 -16.43 0.69 24.98
CA LEU A 81 -15.98 -0.53 25.66
C LEU A 81 -14.70 -1.09 25.04
N LEU A 82 -14.59 -1.08 23.71
CA LEU A 82 -13.39 -1.51 23.01
C LEU A 82 -12.20 -0.60 23.31
N GLY A 83 -12.40 0.72 23.36
CA GLY A 83 -11.36 1.69 23.70
C GLY A 83 -10.83 1.58 25.13
N GLN A 84 -11.58 0.94 26.04
CA GLN A 84 -11.15 0.68 27.43
C GLN A 84 -10.26 -0.57 27.57
N VAL A 85 -10.04 -1.33 26.49
CA VAL A 85 -9.13 -2.47 26.49
C VAL A 85 -7.69 -1.96 26.48
N GLU A 86 -7.06 -1.99 27.65
CA GLU A 86 -5.74 -1.38 27.87
C GLU A 86 -4.73 -2.33 28.51
N ALA A 87 -5.19 -3.43 29.12
CA ALA A 87 -4.31 -4.34 29.85
C ALA A 87 -3.38 -5.10 28.88
N PRO A 88 -2.06 -5.17 29.14
CA PRO A 88 -1.09 -5.86 28.28
C PRO A 88 -1.50 -7.28 27.87
N ASP A 89 -2.02 -8.07 28.81
CA ASP A 89 -2.44 -9.45 28.53
C ASP A 89 -3.63 -9.52 27.56
N GLN A 90 -4.55 -8.56 27.64
CA GLN A 90 -5.68 -8.46 26.73
C GLN A 90 -5.24 -8.00 25.34
N LEU A 91 -4.35 -7.01 25.26
CA LEU A 91 -3.77 -6.54 24.00
C LEU A 91 -2.98 -7.65 23.30
N ASN A 92 -2.19 -8.42 24.06
CA ASN A 92 -1.47 -9.57 23.55
C ASN A 92 -2.42 -10.68 23.08
N PHE A 93 -3.48 -10.97 23.84
CA PHE A 93 -4.50 -11.94 23.45
C PHE A 93 -5.15 -11.56 22.11
N VAL A 94 -5.55 -10.30 21.94
CA VAL A 94 -6.13 -9.78 20.70
C VAL A 94 -5.14 -9.95 19.54
N TYR A 95 -3.90 -9.50 19.73
CA TYR A 95 -2.85 -9.61 18.72
C TYR A 95 -2.56 -11.06 18.32
N LYS A 96 -2.36 -11.97 19.27
CA LYS A 96 -2.11 -13.39 19.00
C LYS A 96 -3.31 -14.09 18.36
N GLY A 97 -4.53 -13.66 18.67
CA GLY A 97 -5.73 -14.08 17.96
C GLY A 97 -5.67 -13.75 16.47
N PHE A 98 -5.38 -12.50 16.11
CA PHE A 98 -5.24 -12.10 14.70
C PHE A 98 -4.10 -12.84 14.00
N VAL A 99 -2.94 -12.97 14.64
CA VAL A 99 -1.81 -13.74 14.10
C VAL A 99 -2.26 -15.16 13.76
N ARG A 100 -2.90 -15.86 14.70
CA ARG A 100 -3.35 -17.24 14.47
C ARG A 100 -4.36 -17.35 13.34
N LEU A 101 -5.37 -16.48 13.31
CA LEU A 101 -6.46 -16.59 12.34
C LEU A 101 -6.06 -16.12 10.93
N LEU A 102 -5.26 -15.06 10.79
CA LEU A 102 -4.82 -14.56 9.48
C LEU A 102 -3.76 -15.47 8.85
N ASN A 103 -2.85 -16.03 9.65
CA ASN A 103 -1.83 -16.94 9.11
C ASN A 103 -2.41 -18.31 8.71
N ASN A 104 -3.56 -18.72 9.27
CA ASN A 104 -4.22 -19.97 8.91
C ASN A 104 -4.42 -20.12 7.39
N VAL A 105 -4.73 -19.04 6.67
CA VAL A 105 -5.08 -19.11 5.25
C VAL A 105 -3.96 -19.75 4.42
N HIS A 106 -2.78 -19.14 4.39
CA HIS A 106 -1.65 -19.67 3.63
C HIS A 106 -1.02 -20.91 4.28
N GLN A 107 -1.10 -21.04 5.61
CA GLN A 107 -0.58 -22.22 6.32
C GLN A 107 -1.40 -23.47 5.99
N SER A 108 -2.73 -23.36 5.89
CA SER A 108 -3.60 -24.48 5.54
C SER A 108 -3.31 -25.03 4.13
N GLU A 109 -2.87 -24.16 3.22
CA GLU A 109 -2.47 -24.50 1.86
C GLU A 109 -1.02 -25.05 1.78
N SER A 110 -0.22 -24.85 2.82
CA SER A 110 1.18 -25.30 2.91
C SER A 110 1.35 -26.56 3.77
N THR A 111 0.29 -27.37 3.89
CA THR A 111 0.28 -28.60 4.69
C THR A 111 0.81 -29.81 3.90
N TYR A 112 1.46 -30.76 4.58
CA TYR A 112 1.94 -32.00 3.94
C TYR A 112 0.77 -32.86 3.42
N LEU A 113 -0.33 -32.91 4.17
CA LEU A 113 -1.56 -33.59 3.81
C LEU A 113 -2.58 -32.54 3.32
N PRO A 114 -3.01 -32.58 2.04
CA PRO A 114 -4.00 -31.63 1.53
C PRO A 114 -5.28 -31.63 2.37
N TYR A 115 -5.82 -30.45 2.64
CA TYR A 115 -7.06 -30.24 3.42
C TYR A 115 -7.03 -30.78 4.86
N SER A 116 -5.84 -31.03 5.41
CA SER A 116 -5.69 -31.56 6.78
C SER A 116 -6.05 -30.55 7.88
N ILE A 117 -5.99 -29.26 7.57
CA ILE A 117 -6.34 -28.15 8.47
C ILE A 117 -7.52 -27.38 7.89
N THR A 118 -8.44 -26.96 8.75
CA THR A 118 -9.57 -26.10 8.35
C THR A 118 -9.06 -24.74 7.87
N ARG A 119 -9.34 -24.38 6.61
CA ARG A 119 -9.15 -23.01 6.11
C ARG A 119 -10.29 -22.12 6.61
N ILE A 120 -9.95 -20.98 7.18
CA ILE A 120 -10.88 -19.90 7.52
C ILE A 120 -11.20 -19.11 6.24
N GLY A 121 -12.47 -18.74 6.05
CA GLY A 121 -12.96 -18.03 4.85
C GLY A 121 -13.40 -16.58 5.09
N ILE A 122 -13.04 -16.02 6.24
CA ILE A 122 -13.43 -14.66 6.67
C ILE A 122 -12.22 -13.71 6.79
N GLU A 123 -11.22 -13.87 5.91
CA GLU A 123 -9.99 -13.06 5.92
C GLU A 123 -10.27 -11.55 5.77
N GLN A 124 -11.31 -11.18 5.01
CA GLN A 124 -11.71 -9.79 4.81
C GLN A 124 -12.25 -9.19 6.11
N GLU A 125 -13.12 -9.92 6.81
CA GLU A 125 -13.72 -9.49 8.08
C GLU A 125 -12.69 -9.44 9.19
N LEU A 126 -11.77 -10.39 9.26
CA LEU A 126 -10.68 -10.36 10.22
C LEU A 126 -9.79 -9.13 10.03
N LEU A 127 -9.49 -8.75 8.78
CA LEU A 127 -8.74 -7.52 8.50
C LEU A 127 -9.55 -6.25 8.79
N ILE A 128 -10.86 -6.24 8.55
CA ILE A 128 -11.74 -5.12 8.94
C ILE A 128 -11.74 -4.97 10.47
N LEU A 129 -11.88 -6.08 11.21
CA LEU A 129 -11.85 -6.06 12.66
C LEU A 129 -10.48 -5.63 13.19
N PHE A 130 -9.39 -6.09 12.57
CA PHE A 130 -8.04 -5.63 12.89
C PHE A 130 -7.89 -4.12 12.67
N TRP A 131 -8.40 -3.61 11.54
CA TRP A 131 -8.43 -2.18 11.26
C TRP A 131 -9.21 -1.40 12.33
N LYS A 132 -10.41 -1.85 12.71
CA LYS A 132 -11.20 -1.26 13.80
C LYS A 132 -10.42 -1.29 15.12
N CYS A 133 -9.76 -2.38 15.48
CA CYS A 133 -8.90 -2.43 16.67
C CYS A 133 -7.75 -1.41 16.60
N LEU A 134 -7.13 -1.21 15.44
CA LEU A 134 -6.09 -0.19 15.27
C LEU A 134 -6.63 1.26 15.38
N GLU A 135 -7.92 1.49 15.14
CA GLU A 135 -8.55 2.82 15.25
C GLU A 135 -9.14 3.07 16.64
N GLU A 136 -9.86 2.10 17.18
CA GLU A 136 -10.66 2.27 18.40
C GLU A 136 -9.91 1.99 19.69
N MET A 137 -8.80 1.24 19.65
CA MET A 137 -8.02 0.87 20.84
C MET A 137 -6.74 1.72 20.91
N PRO A 138 -6.69 2.82 21.68
CA PRO A 138 -5.57 3.77 21.63
C PRO A 138 -4.22 3.14 21.97
N LYS A 139 -4.21 2.15 22.88
CA LYS A 139 -2.98 1.46 23.32
C LYS A 139 -2.57 0.30 22.42
N PHE A 140 -3.41 -0.15 21.47
CA PHE A 140 -3.15 -1.36 20.71
C PHE A 140 -2.00 -1.20 19.72
N LEU A 141 -2.01 -0.17 18.87
CA LEU A 141 -0.93 0.07 17.91
C LEU A 141 0.43 0.30 18.61
N PRO A 142 0.56 1.19 19.63
CA PRO A 142 1.81 1.34 20.37
C PRO A 142 2.29 0.04 21.03
N TYR A 143 1.35 -0.76 21.58
CA TYR A 143 1.67 -2.03 22.21
C TYR A 143 2.24 -3.04 21.22
N ILE A 144 1.57 -3.28 20.09
CA ILE A 144 2.04 -4.28 19.10
C ILE A 144 3.36 -3.87 18.45
N MET A 145 3.61 -2.57 18.30
CA MET A 145 4.88 -2.04 17.77
C MET A 145 6.06 -2.24 18.72
N LYS A 146 5.80 -2.21 20.03
CA LYS A 146 6.84 -2.27 21.07
C LYS A 146 7.07 -3.66 21.62
N HIS A 147 6.02 -4.46 21.75
CA HIS A 147 6.03 -5.71 22.51
C HIS A 147 5.77 -6.96 21.67
N CYS A 148 5.29 -6.83 20.43
CA CYS A 148 4.94 -7.94 19.57
C CYS A 148 5.82 -8.01 18.32
N ASP A 149 5.80 -9.16 17.65
CA ASP A 149 6.49 -9.35 16.37
C ASP A 149 5.55 -9.01 15.20
N VAL A 150 5.40 -7.73 14.88
CA VAL A 150 4.49 -7.28 13.81
C VAL A 150 4.70 -7.98 12.46
N THR A 151 5.87 -8.59 12.20
CA THR A 151 6.09 -9.38 10.99
C THR A 151 5.12 -10.56 10.85
N GLU A 152 4.62 -11.11 11.97
CA GLU A 152 3.61 -12.18 11.99
C GLU A 152 2.25 -11.73 11.39
N ILE A 153 1.92 -10.43 11.42
CA ILE A 153 0.72 -9.87 10.78
C ILE A 153 1.03 -9.38 9.36
N PHE A 154 2.24 -8.88 9.14
CA PHE A 154 2.69 -8.41 7.84
C PHE A 154 2.68 -9.52 6.76
N VAL A 155 3.17 -10.72 7.10
CA VAL A 155 3.25 -11.85 6.17
C VAL A 155 1.89 -12.25 5.55
N PRO A 156 0.81 -12.51 6.33
CA PRO A 156 -0.48 -12.84 5.73
C PRO A 156 -1.05 -11.68 4.90
N ILE A 157 -0.81 -10.41 5.27
CA ILE A 157 -1.22 -9.27 4.44
C ILE A 157 -0.53 -9.31 3.08
N CYS A 158 0.78 -9.56 3.03
CA CYS A 158 1.51 -9.74 1.77
C CYS A 158 0.99 -10.93 0.96
N TYR A 159 0.66 -12.03 1.62
CA TYR A 159 0.07 -13.20 0.96
C TYR A 159 -1.26 -12.85 0.28
N PHE A 160 -2.20 -12.22 0.99
CA PHE A 160 -3.49 -11.83 0.44
C PHE A 160 -3.33 -10.90 -0.75
N MET A 161 -2.43 -9.90 -0.64
CA MET A 161 -2.15 -8.98 -1.74
C MET A 161 -1.63 -9.71 -2.98
N LEU A 162 -0.71 -10.67 -2.81
CA LEU A 162 -0.18 -11.42 -3.92
C LEU A 162 -1.25 -12.32 -4.55
N GLU A 163 -1.98 -13.08 -3.75
CA GLU A 163 -3.03 -13.99 -4.23
C GLU A 163 -4.13 -13.22 -4.98
N GLY A 164 -4.59 -12.09 -4.43
CA GLY A 164 -5.68 -11.29 -4.98
C GLY A 164 -5.31 -10.33 -6.11
N ARG A 165 -4.02 -10.11 -6.41
CA ARG A 165 -3.57 -9.04 -7.33
C ARG A 165 -4.16 -9.08 -8.75
N LYS A 166 -4.60 -10.25 -9.20
CA LYS A 166 -5.18 -10.49 -10.54
C LYS A 166 -6.68 -10.75 -10.52
N ASP A 167 -7.30 -10.76 -9.34
CA ASP A 167 -8.70 -11.13 -9.15
C ASP A 167 -9.56 -9.86 -8.95
N PRO A 168 -10.46 -9.53 -9.90
CA PRO A 168 -11.32 -8.35 -9.79
C PRO A 168 -12.24 -8.37 -8.57
N SER A 169 -12.60 -9.56 -8.07
CA SER A 169 -13.44 -9.70 -6.87
C SER A 169 -12.70 -9.35 -5.58
N LYS A 170 -11.36 -9.45 -5.58
CA LYS A 170 -10.50 -9.19 -4.42
C LYS A 170 -9.96 -7.75 -4.38
N VAL A 171 -10.42 -6.86 -5.26
CA VAL A 171 -9.96 -5.45 -5.28
C VAL A 171 -10.19 -4.78 -3.91
N GLY A 172 -11.35 -4.96 -3.27
CA GLY A 172 -11.61 -4.39 -1.95
C GLY A 172 -10.65 -4.89 -0.86
N LEU A 173 -10.30 -6.19 -0.89
CA LEU A 173 -9.26 -6.77 -0.04
C LEU A 173 -7.88 -6.12 -0.29
N MET A 174 -7.54 -5.78 -1.55
CA MET A 174 -6.30 -5.07 -1.85
C MET A 174 -6.24 -3.70 -1.18
N TYR A 175 -7.33 -2.94 -1.22
CA TYR A 175 -7.43 -1.64 -0.52
C TYR A 175 -7.27 -1.82 0.99
N LEU A 176 -7.95 -2.78 1.60
CA LEU A 176 -7.87 -3.07 3.03
C LEU A 176 -6.44 -3.43 3.48
N CYS A 177 -5.78 -4.31 2.72
CA CYS A 177 -4.36 -4.66 2.94
C CYS A 177 -3.45 -3.44 2.83
N THR A 178 -3.66 -2.62 1.79
CA THR A 178 -2.86 -1.42 1.54
C THR A 178 -3.02 -0.39 2.64
N PHE A 179 -4.24 -0.13 3.09
CA PHE A 179 -4.50 0.81 4.18
C PHE A 179 -3.90 0.34 5.49
N THR A 180 -4.03 -0.96 5.78
CA THR A 180 -3.41 -1.56 6.97
C THR A 180 -1.89 -1.36 6.92
N LEU A 181 -1.23 -1.68 5.80
CA LEU A 181 0.22 -1.45 5.66
C LEU A 181 0.59 0.02 5.72
N LEU A 182 -0.20 0.91 5.10
CA LEU A 182 0.01 2.35 5.16
C LEU A 182 -0.01 2.85 6.61
N LYS A 183 -1.01 2.43 7.40
CA LYS A 183 -1.13 2.75 8.81
C LYS A 183 0.06 2.22 9.62
N LEU A 184 0.44 0.96 9.43
CA LEU A 184 1.59 0.37 10.13
C LEU A 184 2.92 1.03 9.74
N SER A 185 3.12 1.35 8.46
CA SER A 185 4.34 2.01 7.96
C SER A 185 4.58 3.41 8.52
N GLY A 186 3.53 4.06 9.02
CA GLY A 186 3.67 5.35 9.72
C GLY A 186 4.47 5.26 11.03
N GLU A 187 4.71 4.05 11.54
CA GLU A 187 5.46 3.82 12.78
C GLU A 187 6.91 3.41 12.52
N ARG A 188 7.85 4.06 13.23
CA ARG A 188 9.30 3.76 13.11
C ARG A 188 9.58 2.28 13.35
N SER A 189 8.98 1.75 14.41
CA SER A 189 9.21 0.38 14.86
C SER A 189 8.81 -0.64 13.80
N PHE A 190 7.82 -0.33 12.97
CA PHE A 190 7.45 -1.18 11.84
C PHE A 190 8.60 -1.28 10.82
N GLY A 191 9.12 -0.14 10.35
CA GLY A 191 10.26 -0.11 9.42
C GLY A 191 11.51 -0.82 9.98
N VAL A 192 11.77 -0.67 11.28
CA VAL A 192 12.86 -1.39 11.97
C VAL A 192 12.59 -2.89 12.02
N ALA A 193 11.37 -3.31 12.38
CA ALA A 193 10.98 -4.71 12.49
C ALA A 193 11.11 -5.47 11.16
N LEU A 194 10.90 -4.80 10.03
CA LEU A 194 11.03 -5.43 8.70
C LEU A 194 12.45 -5.91 8.37
N ASN A 195 13.48 -5.49 9.12
CA ASN A 195 14.83 -6.03 8.99
C ASN A 195 14.97 -7.48 9.49
N LYS A 196 13.97 -8.02 10.20
CA LYS A 196 13.98 -9.41 10.64
C LYS A 196 14.14 -10.34 9.42
N PRO A 197 15.04 -11.34 9.47
CA PRO A 197 15.21 -12.29 8.38
C PRO A 197 13.90 -12.98 7.99
N TYR A 198 13.68 -13.14 6.69
CA TYR A 198 12.52 -13.81 6.13
C TYR A 198 12.89 -15.22 5.70
N GLN A 199 12.16 -16.22 6.21
CA GLN A 199 12.47 -17.64 6.02
C GLN A 199 11.28 -18.46 5.51
N LEU A 200 10.10 -17.84 5.40
CA LEU A 200 8.87 -18.53 5.02
C LEU A 200 8.81 -18.71 3.51
N SER A 201 8.27 -19.85 3.07
CA SER A 201 7.88 -20.03 1.67
C SER A 201 6.36 -19.92 1.60
N LEU A 202 5.86 -18.90 0.90
CA LEU A 202 4.42 -18.72 0.72
C LEU A 202 3.94 -19.57 -0.47
N PRO A 203 2.73 -20.15 -0.42
CA PRO A 203 2.14 -20.94 -1.52
C PRO A 203 1.58 -20.02 -2.62
N VAL A 204 2.35 -19.03 -3.04
CA VAL A 204 1.97 -18.05 -4.06
C VAL A 204 3.21 -17.69 -4.87
N ASP A 205 3.01 -17.22 -6.11
CA ASP A 205 4.11 -16.81 -6.98
C ASP A 205 4.88 -15.62 -6.39
N VAL A 206 5.97 -15.93 -5.67
CA VAL A 206 7.01 -15.03 -5.19
C VAL A 206 8.34 -15.54 -5.74
N PRO A 207 9.17 -14.68 -6.37
CA PRO A 207 10.50 -15.08 -6.80
C PRO A 207 11.31 -15.60 -5.61
N LEU A 208 12.12 -16.63 -5.79
CA LEU A 208 13.06 -17.06 -4.75
C LEU A 208 14.02 -15.91 -4.43
N PHE A 209 14.11 -15.56 -3.15
CA PHE A 209 15.06 -14.58 -2.64
C PHE A 209 15.54 -14.99 -1.25
N SER A 210 16.73 -14.54 -0.88
CA SER A 210 17.25 -14.61 0.49
C SER A 210 17.38 -13.18 0.99
N GLY A 211 16.71 -12.87 2.09
CA GLY A 211 16.59 -11.49 2.58
C GLY A 211 15.74 -11.38 3.83
N ASN A 212 15.18 -10.20 4.04
CA ASN A 212 14.34 -9.87 5.18
C ASN A 212 12.89 -9.53 4.76
N HIS A 213 12.07 -9.09 5.70
CA HIS A 213 10.68 -8.73 5.41
C HIS A 213 10.56 -7.42 4.61
N ALA A 214 11.56 -6.53 4.64
CA ALA A 214 11.59 -5.36 3.76
C ALA A 214 11.80 -5.77 2.29
N ASP A 215 12.60 -6.81 2.02
CA ASP A 215 12.70 -7.40 0.68
C ASP A 215 11.33 -7.93 0.21
N LEU A 216 10.63 -8.67 1.07
CA LEU A 216 9.29 -9.17 0.75
C LEU A 216 8.33 -8.03 0.41
N LEU A 217 8.31 -6.96 1.21
CA LEU A 217 7.47 -5.78 1.00
C LEU A 217 7.70 -5.18 -0.40
N VAL A 218 8.97 -4.92 -0.75
CA VAL A 218 9.33 -4.35 -2.05
C VAL A 218 8.94 -5.29 -3.19
N ILE A 219 9.16 -6.60 -3.04
CA ILE A 219 8.81 -7.60 -4.05
C ILE A 219 7.29 -7.63 -4.28
N VAL A 220 6.50 -7.63 -3.21
CA VAL A 220 5.03 -7.63 -3.25
C VAL A 220 4.52 -6.38 -3.93
N LEU A 221 4.90 -5.20 -3.43
CA LEU A 221 4.42 -3.92 -3.96
C LEU A 221 4.85 -3.69 -5.41
N HIS A 222 6.08 -4.11 -5.77
CA HIS A 222 6.49 -4.13 -7.18
C HIS A 222 5.56 -5.02 -8.03
N LYS A 223 5.24 -6.24 -7.58
CA LYS A 223 4.35 -7.13 -8.34
C LYS A 223 2.95 -6.55 -8.50
N LEU A 224 2.43 -5.83 -7.50
CA LEU A 224 1.14 -5.13 -7.62
C LEU A 224 1.18 -4.02 -8.68
N ILE A 225 2.26 -3.24 -8.74
CA ILE A 225 2.42 -2.16 -9.73
C ILE A 225 2.63 -2.70 -11.14
N VAL A 226 3.45 -3.74 -11.31
CA VAL A 226 3.86 -4.21 -12.64
C VAL A 226 2.89 -5.24 -13.23
N SER A 227 2.26 -6.05 -12.39
CA SER A 227 1.47 -7.21 -12.82
C SER A 227 0.08 -7.33 -12.17
N GLY A 228 -0.33 -6.30 -11.42
CA GLY A 228 -1.66 -6.22 -10.84
C GLY A 228 -2.72 -5.71 -11.83
N LEU A 229 -3.97 -5.75 -11.40
CA LEU A 229 -5.08 -5.16 -12.16
C LEU A 229 -4.92 -3.65 -12.31
N GLU A 230 -5.39 -3.10 -13.43
CA GLU A 230 -5.37 -1.66 -13.69
C GLU A 230 -6.09 -0.84 -12.60
N LYS A 231 -7.15 -1.41 -11.99
CA LYS A 231 -7.85 -0.80 -10.84
C LYS A 231 -6.94 -0.55 -9.62
N LEU A 232 -5.80 -1.23 -9.51
CA LEU A 232 -4.81 -1.02 -8.44
C LEU A 232 -3.89 0.17 -8.70
N SER A 233 -3.90 0.76 -9.91
CA SER A 233 -3.19 2.02 -10.20
C SER A 233 -3.52 3.13 -9.22
N ALA A 234 -4.77 3.14 -8.75
CA ALA A 234 -5.27 4.03 -7.74
C ALA A 234 -4.45 3.92 -6.43
N LEU A 235 -3.96 2.73 -6.07
CA LEU A 235 -3.18 2.46 -4.85
C LEU A 235 -1.68 2.75 -5.00
N TYR A 236 -1.19 3.14 -6.19
CA TYR A 236 0.25 3.31 -6.43
C TYR A 236 0.88 4.34 -5.49
N SER A 237 0.18 5.44 -5.22
CA SER A 237 0.63 6.45 -4.26
C SER A 237 0.85 5.84 -2.87
N CYS A 238 -0.07 5.00 -2.42
CA CYS A 238 0.03 4.33 -1.12
C CYS A 238 1.18 3.32 -1.10
N PHE A 239 1.33 2.52 -2.17
CA PHE A 239 2.43 1.57 -2.28
C PHE A 239 3.78 2.27 -2.17
N LEU A 240 3.97 3.37 -2.91
CA LEU A 240 5.20 4.14 -2.84
C LEU A 240 5.35 4.84 -1.49
N THR A 241 4.26 5.31 -0.88
CA THR A 241 4.30 5.91 0.46
C THR A 241 4.78 4.92 1.51
N ILE A 242 4.26 3.69 1.48
CA ILE A 242 4.68 2.61 2.36
C ILE A 242 6.18 2.34 2.18
N ILE A 243 6.68 2.27 0.94
CA ILE A 243 8.10 2.08 0.65
C ILE A 243 8.94 3.27 1.17
N CYS A 244 8.51 4.52 0.90
CA CYS A 244 9.19 5.72 1.39
C CYS A 244 9.30 5.71 2.92
N ASN A 245 8.21 5.43 3.62
CA ASN A 245 8.16 5.43 5.08
C ASN A 245 9.14 4.44 5.72
N VAL A 246 9.30 3.25 5.14
CA VAL A 246 10.20 2.22 5.69
C VAL A 246 11.65 2.39 5.25
N SER A 247 11.89 3.01 4.09
CA SER A 247 13.21 3.08 3.43
C SER A 247 14.37 3.61 4.29
N PRO A 248 14.22 4.59 5.20
CA PRO A 248 15.33 5.08 6.04
C PRO A 248 15.79 4.05 7.09
N TYR A 249 14.98 3.02 7.35
CA TYR A 249 15.23 2.03 8.40
C TYR A 249 15.66 0.67 7.85
N CYS A 250 15.62 0.47 6.53
CA CYS A 250 15.98 -0.79 5.87
C CYS A 250 17.50 -0.95 5.80
N LYS A 251 18.06 -1.75 6.71
CA LYS A 251 19.51 -1.95 6.86
C LYS A 251 20.15 -2.70 5.71
N SER A 252 19.41 -3.60 5.06
CA SER A 252 19.93 -4.35 3.92
C SER A 252 18.78 -4.82 3.03
N PHE A 253 18.95 -4.64 1.73
CA PHE A 253 18.15 -5.28 0.69
C PHE A 253 18.98 -6.31 -0.05
N GLY A 254 18.37 -7.45 -0.34
CA GLY A 254 18.88 -8.44 -1.28
C GLY A 254 18.80 -7.95 -2.72
N SER A 255 19.56 -8.62 -3.60
CA SER A 255 19.66 -8.27 -5.03
C SER A 255 18.28 -8.19 -5.72
N ALA A 256 17.37 -9.12 -5.39
CA ALA A 256 16.04 -9.16 -6.00
C ALA A 256 15.18 -7.91 -5.69
N ALA A 257 15.19 -7.41 -4.44
CA ALA A 257 14.44 -6.22 -4.08
C ALA A 257 15.13 -4.95 -4.60
N ALA A 258 16.46 -4.89 -4.54
CA ALA A 258 17.25 -3.77 -5.07
C ALA A 258 16.97 -3.52 -6.55
N VAL A 259 17.01 -4.55 -7.38
CA VAL A 259 16.69 -4.46 -8.81
C VAL A 259 15.24 -4.02 -9.03
N LYS A 260 14.30 -4.48 -8.20
CA LYS A 260 12.88 -4.10 -8.29
C LYS A 260 12.66 -2.62 -7.98
N LEU A 261 13.33 -2.04 -6.99
CA LEU A 261 13.24 -0.60 -6.71
C LEU A 261 13.66 0.24 -7.93
N VAL A 262 14.80 -0.11 -8.53
CA VAL A 262 15.31 0.62 -9.70
C VAL A 262 14.46 0.36 -10.95
N ASN A 263 13.90 -0.84 -11.11
CA ASN A 263 12.97 -1.13 -12.20
C ASN A 263 11.65 -0.35 -12.07
N LEU A 264 11.13 -0.14 -10.85
CA LEU A 264 9.97 0.74 -10.64
C LEU A 264 10.30 2.17 -11.06
N LEU A 265 11.49 2.67 -10.74
CA LEU A 265 11.92 3.99 -11.19
C LEU A 265 11.95 4.05 -12.72
N GLN A 266 12.57 3.06 -13.37
CA GLN A 266 12.63 2.98 -14.83
C GLN A 266 11.22 2.94 -15.46
N LEU A 267 10.27 2.23 -14.85
CA LEU A 267 8.88 2.17 -15.29
C LEU A 267 8.23 3.56 -15.25
N PHE A 268 8.33 4.27 -14.13
CA PHE A 268 7.68 5.58 -13.96
C PHE A 268 8.37 6.71 -14.72
N VAL A 269 9.67 6.58 -14.99
CA VAL A 269 10.43 7.51 -15.84
C VAL A 269 10.16 7.29 -17.33
N SER A 270 9.61 6.13 -17.72
CA SER A 270 9.35 5.84 -19.12
C SER A 270 8.44 6.92 -19.74
N PRO A 271 8.71 7.37 -20.99
CA PRO A 271 7.88 8.40 -21.63
C PRO A 271 6.39 8.05 -21.68
N ARG A 272 6.10 6.74 -21.76
CA ARG A 272 4.73 6.22 -21.73
C ARG A 272 4.00 6.55 -20.43
N PHE A 273 4.70 6.53 -19.30
CA PHE A 273 4.12 6.80 -18.01
C PHE A 273 4.29 8.27 -17.62
N LEU A 274 5.51 8.80 -17.60
CA LEU A 274 5.81 10.14 -17.09
C LEU A 274 4.97 11.24 -17.76
N TYR A 275 4.77 11.14 -19.08
CA TYR A 275 4.04 12.15 -19.85
C TYR A 275 2.56 11.82 -20.05
N ALA A 276 2.03 10.76 -19.44
CA ALA A 276 0.62 10.41 -19.56
C ALA A 276 -0.30 11.35 -18.77
N ALA A 277 0.20 11.93 -17.67
CA ALA A 277 -0.53 12.89 -16.84
C ALA A 277 0.45 13.82 -16.12
N GLU A 278 0.01 15.04 -15.83
CA GLU A 278 0.82 16.09 -15.20
C GLU A 278 1.42 15.63 -13.85
N GLY A 279 0.62 14.95 -13.02
CA GLY A 279 1.00 14.48 -11.69
C GLY A 279 1.93 13.25 -11.65
N ASN A 280 2.23 12.61 -12.78
CA ASN A 280 2.97 11.33 -12.77
C ASN A 280 4.43 11.46 -12.30
N HIS A 281 5.00 12.66 -12.37
CA HIS A 281 6.33 12.96 -11.84
C HIS A 281 6.44 12.75 -10.31
N VAL A 282 5.34 12.83 -9.57
CA VAL A 282 5.32 12.60 -8.11
C VAL A 282 5.77 11.18 -7.76
N TYR A 283 5.36 10.17 -8.53
CA TYR A 283 5.79 8.79 -8.33
C TYR A 283 7.31 8.62 -8.50
N VAL A 284 7.89 9.36 -9.45
CA VAL A 284 9.35 9.41 -9.66
C VAL A 284 10.02 10.06 -8.45
N GLY A 285 9.49 11.20 -7.97
CA GLY A 285 9.99 11.88 -6.77
C GLY A 285 10.02 10.97 -5.54
N MET A 286 8.94 10.22 -5.29
CA MET A 286 8.85 9.28 -4.16
C MET A 286 9.88 8.15 -4.25
N LEU A 287 10.14 7.59 -5.43
CA LEU A 287 11.18 6.58 -5.58
C LEU A 287 12.59 7.17 -5.46
N LEU A 288 12.82 8.39 -5.94
CA LEU A 288 14.10 9.07 -5.70
C LEU A 288 14.30 9.35 -4.22
N GLU A 289 13.26 9.76 -3.49
CA GLU A 289 13.29 9.89 -2.03
C GLU A 289 13.60 8.56 -1.35
N THR A 290 12.95 7.46 -1.77
CA THR A 290 13.26 6.11 -1.28
C THR A 290 14.73 5.75 -1.46
N LEU A 291 15.29 5.97 -2.65
CA LEU A 291 16.69 5.68 -2.94
C LEU A 291 17.64 6.59 -2.16
N ASN A 292 17.29 7.88 -2.00
CA ASN A 292 18.05 8.82 -1.18
C ASN A 292 18.04 8.41 0.29
N ASN A 293 16.90 8.01 0.84
CA ASN A 293 16.80 7.52 2.21
C ASN A 293 17.75 6.34 2.43
N ILE A 294 17.75 5.36 1.53
CA ILE A 294 18.63 4.19 1.60
C ILE A 294 20.11 4.61 1.53
N VAL A 295 20.46 5.47 0.58
CA VAL A 295 21.84 5.94 0.35
C VAL A 295 22.34 6.82 1.49
N GLN A 296 21.50 7.66 2.10
CA GLN A 296 21.91 8.59 3.15
C GLN A 296 21.93 7.95 4.53
N TYR A 297 20.97 7.07 4.83
CA TYR A 297 20.79 6.51 6.18
C TYR A 297 21.30 5.09 6.35
N GLN A 298 21.30 4.29 5.29
CA GLN A 298 21.57 2.84 5.38
C GLN A 298 22.57 2.37 4.32
N TYR A 299 23.49 3.24 3.87
CA TYR A 299 24.44 2.92 2.80
C TYR A 299 25.21 1.61 3.05
N GLU A 300 25.76 1.46 4.26
CA GLU A 300 26.70 0.39 4.65
C GLU A 300 26.18 -1.02 4.33
N GLY A 301 24.89 -1.29 4.60
CA GLY A 301 24.29 -2.60 4.36
C GLY A 301 23.55 -2.74 3.03
N ASN A 302 23.48 -1.67 2.22
CA ASN A 302 22.69 -1.62 0.99
C ASN A 302 23.52 -1.58 -0.30
N GLY A 303 24.65 -2.29 -0.32
CA GLY A 303 25.50 -2.43 -1.50
C GLY A 303 24.77 -2.91 -2.76
N HIS A 304 23.78 -3.81 -2.64
CA HIS A 304 22.97 -4.25 -3.80
C HIS A 304 22.12 -3.13 -4.42
N VAL A 305 21.57 -2.22 -3.59
CA VAL A 305 20.80 -1.05 -4.08
C VAL A 305 21.74 -0.09 -4.78
N VAL A 306 22.87 0.24 -4.16
CA VAL A 306 23.89 1.12 -4.75
C VAL A 306 24.42 0.56 -6.07
N TYR A 307 24.71 -0.74 -6.11
CA TYR A 307 25.11 -1.42 -7.34
C TYR A 307 24.02 -1.37 -8.41
N SER A 308 22.75 -1.57 -8.04
CA SER A 308 21.62 -1.47 -8.98
C SER A 308 21.44 -0.05 -9.53
N ILE A 309 21.68 0.99 -8.73
CA ILE A 309 21.71 2.40 -9.15
C ILE A 309 22.82 2.62 -10.19
N ILE A 310 24.05 2.16 -9.90
CA ILE A 310 25.21 2.28 -10.80
C ILE A 310 24.94 1.60 -12.14
N ARG A 311 24.36 0.39 -12.14
CA ARG A 311 24.01 -0.37 -13.35
C ARG A 311 22.91 0.26 -14.20
N ARG A 312 22.24 1.30 -13.71
CA ARG A 312 21.16 2.03 -14.37
C ARG A 312 21.41 3.54 -14.32
N LYS A 313 22.67 3.96 -14.27
CA LYS A 313 23.09 5.38 -14.19
C LYS A 313 22.44 6.24 -15.27
N GLU A 314 22.21 5.68 -16.46
CA GLU A 314 21.62 6.37 -17.61
C GLU A 314 20.19 6.87 -17.31
N VAL A 315 19.43 6.17 -16.45
CA VAL A 315 18.08 6.58 -16.05
C VAL A 315 18.13 7.88 -15.25
N PHE A 316 19.11 8.01 -14.35
CA PHE A 316 19.29 9.20 -13.50
C PHE A 316 19.87 10.37 -14.29
N GLU A 317 20.82 10.09 -15.19
CA GLU A 317 21.38 11.09 -16.10
C GLU A 317 20.33 11.62 -17.08
N ALA A 318 19.45 10.76 -17.59
CA ALA A 318 18.35 11.18 -18.45
C ALA A 318 17.35 12.09 -17.71
N LEU A 319 17.05 11.79 -16.43
CA LEU A 319 16.22 12.64 -15.58
C LEU A 319 16.86 14.01 -15.32
N ALA A 320 18.16 14.05 -15.01
CA ALA A 320 18.90 15.29 -14.79
C ALA A 320 18.92 16.18 -16.05
N ASN A 321 18.96 15.55 -17.23
CA ASN A 321 19.03 16.21 -18.52
C ASN A 321 17.68 16.31 -19.25
N LEU A 322 16.55 16.26 -18.54
CA LEU A 322 15.23 16.44 -19.14
C LEU A 322 15.16 17.79 -19.89
N THR A 323 14.72 17.75 -21.15
CA THR A 323 14.50 18.94 -21.97
C THR A 323 13.06 19.02 -22.46
N LEU A 324 12.55 20.24 -22.60
CA LEU A 324 11.19 20.47 -23.06
C LEU A 324 10.92 19.87 -24.45
N PRO A 325 11.82 19.99 -25.46
CA PRO A 325 11.61 19.36 -26.77
C PRO A 325 11.47 17.83 -26.68
N SER A 326 12.32 17.17 -25.88
CA SER A 326 12.24 15.72 -25.68
C SER A 326 10.97 15.31 -24.93
N ALA A 327 10.53 16.10 -23.96
CA ALA A 327 9.29 15.86 -23.23
C ALA A 327 8.06 16.01 -24.13
N ILE A 328 7.98 17.09 -24.91
CA ILE A 328 6.90 17.32 -25.87
C ILE A 328 6.87 16.21 -26.93
N LYS A 329 8.04 15.82 -27.48
CA LYS A 329 8.14 14.71 -28.43
C LYS A 329 7.61 13.42 -27.82
N GLY A 330 8.05 13.07 -26.60
CA GLY A 330 7.59 11.88 -25.90
C GLY A 330 6.07 11.87 -25.67
N ALA A 331 5.49 13.02 -25.30
CA ALA A 331 4.05 13.17 -25.14
C ALA A 331 3.30 13.02 -26.48
N ARG A 332 3.79 13.63 -27.56
CA ARG A 332 3.19 13.50 -28.90
C ARG A 332 3.25 12.07 -29.45
N ASP A 333 4.40 11.42 -29.35
CA ASP A 333 4.58 10.02 -29.76
C ASP A 333 3.60 9.08 -29.03
N LEU A 334 3.30 9.37 -27.76
CA LEU A 334 2.30 8.64 -26.97
C LEU A 334 0.87 8.86 -27.52
N LEU A 335 0.52 10.12 -27.83
CA LEU A 335 -0.78 10.48 -28.38
C LEU A 335 -1.01 9.83 -29.74
N ASP A 336 0.00 9.85 -30.61
CA ASP A 336 -0.07 9.23 -31.94
C ASP A 336 -0.24 7.71 -31.83
N LYS A 337 0.48 7.06 -30.92
CA LYS A 337 0.32 5.62 -30.65
C LYS A 337 -1.07 5.29 -30.11
N LYS A 338 -1.61 6.11 -29.19
CA LYS A 338 -2.98 5.93 -28.67
C LYS A 338 -4.02 6.12 -29.78
N ALA A 339 -3.86 7.12 -30.64
CA ALA A 339 -4.75 7.36 -31.78
C ALA A 339 -4.71 6.18 -32.78
N ALA A 340 -3.52 5.69 -33.12
CA ALA A 340 -3.35 4.53 -33.99
C ALA A 340 -3.97 3.25 -33.38
N ALA A 341 -3.80 3.03 -32.07
CA ALA A 341 -4.41 1.90 -31.37
C ALA A 341 -5.95 1.98 -31.34
N ALA A 342 -6.51 3.17 -31.09
CA ALA A 342 -7.96 3.41 -31.13
C ALA A 342 -8.53 3.19 -32.54
N MET A 343 -7.82 3.65 -33.58
CA MET A 343 -8.20 3.42 -34.97
C MET A 343 -8.18 1.92 -35.34
N LYS A 344 -7.18 1.19 -34.86
CA LYS A 344 -7.09 -0.27 -35.04
C LYS A 344 -8.21 -1.01 -34.29
N ALA A 345 -8.52 -0.60 -33.06
CA ALA A 345 -9.62 -1.16 -32.27
C ALA A 345 -10.98 -0.90 -32.94
N ALA A 346 -11.21 0.32 -33.44
CA ALA A 346 -12.43 0.68 -34.18
C ALA A 346 -12.55 -0.10 -35.51
N SER A 347 -11.43 -0.31 -36.21
CA SER A 347 -11.38 -1.16 -37.41
C SER A 347 -11.73 -2.62 -37.09
N ASN A 348 -11.17 -3.19 -36.03
CA ASN A 348 -11.47 -4.55 -35.60
C ASN A 348 -12.93 -4.71 -35.12
N ALA A 349 -13.46 -3.70 -34.41
CA ALA A 349 -14.86 -3.68 -33.99
C ALA A 349 -15.81 -3.66 -35.20
N ARG A 350 -15.50 -2.87 -36.25
CA ARG A 350 -16.26 -2.81 -37.51
C ARG A 350 -16.25 -4.13 -38.29
N VAL A 351 -15.14 -4.88 -38.25
CA VAL A 351 -15.05 -6.22 -38.86
C VAL A 351 -15.86 -7.26 -38.06
N ALA A 352 -15.94 -7.11 -36.74
CA ALA A 352 -16.79 -7.97 -35.90
C ALA A 352 -18.30 -7.67 -36.06
N THR A 353 -18.68 -6.43 -36.41
CA THR A 353 -20.09 -6.05 -36.61
C THR A 353 -20.70 -6.60 -37.91
N THR A 354 -19.92 -7.23 -38.80
CA THR A 354 -20.44 -7.84 -40.04
C THR A 354 -20.95 -9.28 -39.85
N ILE A 355 -20.84 -9.87 -38.64
CA ILE A 355 -21.25 -11.27 -38.38
C ILE A 355 -22.34 -11.40 -37.30
N SER A 356 -22.75 -10.35 -36.59
CA SER A 356 -23.88 -10.46 -35.66
C SER A 356 -24.57 -9.11 -35.46
N ALA A 357 -25.73 -8.95 -36.09
CA ALA A 357 -26.65 -7.85 -35.87
C ALA A 357 -27.81 -8.32 -34.99
N THR A 358 -27.61 -8.31 -33.66
CA THR A 358 -28.66 -8.14 -32.64
C THR A 358 -27.96 -7.82 -31.31
N GLY A 359 -28.15 -6.60 -30.79
CA GLY A 359 -27.60 -6.22 -29.48
C GLY A 359 -27.52 -4.72 -29.30
N SER A 360 -28.47 -4.18 -28.54
CA SER A 360 -28.58 -2.80 -28.08
C SER A 360 -27.33 -2.34 -27.32
N ALA A 361 -26.89 -1.12 -27.61
CA ALA A 361 -25.84 -0.42 -26.89
C ALA A 361 -26.30 -0.14 -25.45
N ASP A 362 -25.52 -0.62 -24.48
CA ASP A 362 -25.74 -0.44 -23.05
C ASP A 362 -24.93 0.78 -22.59
N ASP A 363 -25.59 1.93 -22.48
CA ASP A 363 -25.08 3.13 -21.81
C ASP A 363 -25.18 2.91 -20.30
N THR A 364 -24.16 2.27 -19.73
CA THR A 364 -23.97 2.19 -18.28
C THR A 364 -23.41 3.53 -17.79
N VAL A 365 -24.28 4.34 -17.20
CA VAL A 365 -23.87 5.53 -16.46
C VAL A 365 -23.21 5.05 -15.16
N ASP A 366 -21.88 5.09 -15.12
CA ASP A 366 -21.05 4.75 -13.96
C ASP A 366 -21.36 5.66 -12.76
N LEU A 367 -22.28 5.23 -11.90
CA LEU A 367 -22.63 5.89 -10.63
C LEU A 367 -21.50 5.88 -9.57
N TYR A 368 -20.28 5.46 -9.93
CA TYR A 368 -19.10 5.42 -9.05
C TYR A 368 -17.79 5.90 -9.72
N ALA A 369 -17.86 6.58 -10.88
CA ALA A 369 -16.67 6.93 -11.67
C ALA A 369 -15.74 7.99 -11.04
N ASP A 370 -16.24 8.86 -10.15
CA ASP A 370 -15.52 10.10 -9.85
C ASP A 370 -14.57 10.08 -8.64
N ALA A 371 -14.48 8.96 -7.92
CA ALA A 371 -13.42 8.82 -6.93
C ALA A 371 -13.01 7.39 -6.67
N THR A 372 -11.79 7.05 -7.10
CA THR A 372 -11.10 5.93 -6.48
C THR A 372 -10.83 6.27 -5.00
N PRO A 373 -11.06 5.36 -4.04
CA PRO A 373 -10.89 5.62 -2.60
C PRO A 373 -9.50 6.13 -2.23
N THR A 374 -8.53 5.96 -3.11
CA THR A 374 -7.15 6.40 -2.94
C THR A 374 -6.85 7.83 -3.37
N GLY A 375 -7.63 8.40 -4.29
CA GLY A 375 -7.51 9.82 -4.66
C GLY A 375 -7.93 10.78 -3.54
N LEU A 376 -8.36 10.23 -2.40
CA LEU A 376 -8.95 10.94 -1.27
C LEU A 376 -8.23 10.61 0.05
N ILE A 377 -7.12 9.86 0.02
CA ILE A 377 -6.38 9.48 1.22
C ILE A 377 -5.57 10.65 1.68
N SER A 378 -6.04 11.38 2.68
CA SER A 378 -5.19 12.33 3.37
C SER A 378 -4.04 11.60 4.08
N THR A 379 -2.81 12.10 3.91
CA THR A 379 -1.65 11.64 4.69
C THR A 379 -0.98 12.82 5.37
N ALA A 380 -0.72 12.70 6.68
CA ALA A 380 0.03 13.69 7.44
C ALA A 380 1.52 13.49 7.19
N ASN A 381 2.27 14.56 6.93
CA ASN A 381 3.71 14.49 6.95
C ASN A 381 4.23 14.79 8.36
N VAL A 382 5.16 13.96 8.81
CA VAL A 382 5.93 14.14 10.04
C VAL A 382 7.40 14.08 9.65
N GLU A 383 8.08 15.22 9.72
CA GLU A 383 9.52 15.29 9.62
C GLU A 383 10.16 14.81 10.92
N ARG A 384 11.04 13.83 10.82
CA ARG A 384 11.92 13.36 11.89
C ARG A 384 13.29 13.96 11.73
N ARG A 385 13.67 14.81 12.69
CA ARG A 385 15.03 15.33 12.80
C ARG A 385 15.75 14.64 13.93
N VAL A 386 16.96 14.17 13.63
CA VAL A 386 17.89 13.70 14.65
C VAL A 386 18.71 14.91 15.09
N GLY A 387 18.52 15.37 16.32
CA GLY A 387 19.33 16.43 16.91
C GLY A 387 20.76 15.95 17.18
N ASN A 388 21.68 16.90 17.42
CA ASN A 388 23.11 16.60 17.66
C ASN A 388 23.34 15.67 18.87
N SER A 389 22.38 15.58 19.80
CA SER A 389 22.41 14.72 20.98
C SER A 389 21.85 13.31 20.75
N GLY A 390 21.38 13.00 19.55
CA GLY A 390 20.71 11.73 19.21
C GLY A 390 19.20 11.70 19.51
N ASP A 391 18.65 12.79 20.06
CA ASP A 391 17.22 12.94 20.28
C ASP A 391 16.47 13.08 18.94
N VAL A 392 15.33 12.41 18.81
CA VAL A 392 14.50 12.45 17.60
C VAL A 392 13.30 13.35 17.86
N GLU A 393 13.22 14.44 17.12
CA GLU A 393 12.09 15.37 17.16
C GLU A 393 11.17 15.13 15.95
N ASP A 394 9.88 14.89 16.23
CA ASP A 394 8.81 14.76 15.23
C ASP A 394 8.17 16.14 15.02
N MET A 395 8.34 16.74 13.83
CA MET A 395 7.76 18.02 13.44
C MET A 395 6.72 17.81 12.34
N ARG A 396 5.49 18.25 12.57
CA ARG A 396 4.42 18.12 11.58
C ARG A 396 4.59 19.15 10.46
N THR A 397 4.45 18.72 9.22
CA THR A 397 4.54 19.59 8.04
C THR A 397 3.31 19.45 7.14
N PRO A 398 3.07 20.42 6.23
CA PRO A 398 1.95 20.35 5.29
C PRO A 398 1.99 19.06 4.47
N ALA A 399 0.82 18.56 4.09
CA ALA A 399 0.71 17.36 3.26
C ALA A 399 1.50 17.50 1.96
N SER A 400 2.16 16.41 1.52
CA SER A 400 2.82 16.40 0.22
C SER A 400 1.76 16.54 -0.89
N PRO A 401 2.09 17.15 -2.03
CA PRO A 401 1.22 17.13 -3.20
C PRO A 401 0.83 15.68 -3.51
N GLN A 402 -0.46 15.38 -3.43
CA GLN A 402 -0.94 14.05 -3.77
C GLN A 402 -0.87 13.88 -5.29
N PRO A 403 -0.41 12.72 -5.79
CA PRO A 403 -0.43 12.45 -7.22
C PRO A 403 -1.89 12.49 -7.69
N GLY A 404 -2.21 13.49 -8.51
CA GLY A 404 -3.54 13.68 -9.09
C GLY A 404 -4.03 12.42 -9.84
N THR A 405 -5.34 12.27 -9.89
CA THR A 405 -6.11 11.15 -10.46
C THR A 405 -5.74 10.83 -11.92
N ALA A 406 -4.72 9.99 -12.12
CA ALA A 406 -4.24 9.66 -13.46
C ALA A 406 -5.13 8.66 -14.24
N ASN A 407 -6.27 8.18 -13.71
CA ASN A 407 -7.04 7.10 -14.35
C ASN A 407 -8.58 7.27 -14.43
N ALA A 408 -9.14 8.47 -14.22
CA ALA A 408 -10.58 8.70 -14.37
C ALA A 408 -11.01 9.26 -15.76
N ALA A 409 -10.07 9.66 -16.62
CA ALA A 409 -10.41 10.33 -17.90
C ALA A 409 -10.60 9.36 -19.09
N ALA A 410 -11.30 8.23 -18.89
CA ALA A 410 -11.62 7.31 -19.97
C ALA A 410 -12.99 6.64 -19.80
N ALA A 411 -14.07 7.41 -19.65
CA ALA A 411 -15.40 7.12 -20.19
C ALA A 411 -16.42 8.17 -19.70
N THR A 412 -16.57 9.26 -20.45
CA THR A 412 -17.87 9.88 -20.75
C THR A 412 -17.62 10.96 -21.81
N ALA A 413 -18.42 10.94 -22.86
CA ALA A 413 -18.27 11.82 -24.01
C ALA A 413 -18.90 13.19 -23.71
N GLY A 414 -18.13 14.27 -23.89
CA GLY A 414 -18.64 15.63 -23.93
C GLY A 414 -17.67 16.65 -23.34
N GLU A 415 -17.16 17.54 -24.19
CA GLU A 415 -16.42 18.77 -23.87
C GLU A 415 -14.88 18.70 -23.69
N ALA A 416 -14.23 19.64 -24.38
CA ALA A 416 -12.80 19.72 -24.65
C ALA A 416 -11.96 20.11 -23.41
N SER A 417 -11.76 19.16 -22.49
CA SER A 417 -10.75 19.30 -21.43
C SER A 417 -9.37 18.96 -21.99
N GLY A 418 -8.44 19.92 -21.93
CA GLY A 418 -7.12 19.87 -22.56
C GLY A 418 -6.30 18.63 -22.18
N ARG A 419 -5.79 17.91 -23.19
CA ARG A 419 -4.85 16.79 -22.99
C ARG A 419 -3.51 17.36 -22.48
N PHE A 420 -2.94 16.75 -21.44
CA PHE A 420 -1.67 17.19 -20.86
C PHE A 420 -0.55 17.22 -21.91
N LEU A 421 0.09 18.37 -22.04
CA LEU A 421 1.31 18.57 -22.79
C LEU A 421 2.33 19.24 -21.86
N PRO A 422 3.56 18.71 -21.74
CA PRO A 422 4.60 19.32 -20.93
C PRO A 422 4.81 20.79 -21.32
N SER A 423 4.72 21.67 -20.33
CA SER A 423 5.03 23.10 -20.45
C SER A 423 6.39 23.40 -19.83
N GLU A 424 6.94 24.58 -20.12
CA GLU A 424 8.18 25.03 -19.47
C GLU A 424 7.99 25.17 -17.95
N ALA A 425 6.84 25.69 -17.50
CA ALA A 425 6.52 25.81 -16.08
C ALA A 425 6.47 24.43 -15.39
N TRP A 426 5.85 23.44 -16.03
CA TRP A 426 5.83 22.06 -15.53
C TRP A 426 7.23 21.46 -15.48
N LEU A 427 8.05 21.65 -16.52
CA LEU A 427 9.41 21.12 -16.54
C LEU A 427 10.27 21.74 -15.43
N GLN A 428 10.10 23.03 -15.16
CA GLN A 428 10.79 23.74 -14.09
C GLN A 428 10.36 23.23 -12.71
N SER A 429 9.06 23.01 -12.48
CA SER A 429 8.58 22.43 -11.21
C SER A 429 9.13 21.02 -11.01
N VAL A 430 9.07 20.17 -12.04
CA VAL A 430 9.64 18.80 -11.99
C VAL A 430 11.13 18.85 -11.65
N LYS A 431 11.91 19.73 -12.28
CA LYS A 431 13.35 19.85 -12.00
C LYS A 431 13.64 20.35 -10.58
N ALA A 432 12.79 21.22 -10.04
CA ALA A 432 12.92 21.72 -8.68
C ALA A 432 12.55 20.64 -7.63
N ASP A 433 11.52 19.84 -7.92
CA ASP A 433 10.95 18.88 -6.97
C ASP A 433 11.69 17.54 -6.93
N LEU A 434 12.37 17.12 -8.02
CA LEU A 434 13.06 15.84 -8.07
C LEU A 434 14.39 15.85 -7.28
N PRO A 435 14.55 15.04 -6.22
CA PRO A 435 15.73 15.08 -5.36
C PRO A 435 16.91 14.28 -5.94
N LEU A 436 17.47 14.72 -7.07
CA LEU A 436 18.51 13.97 -7.80
C LEU A 436 19.94 14.14 -7.27
N ASN A 437 20.23 15.23 -6.55
CA ASN A 437 21.59 15.64 -6.19
C ASN A 437 22.41 14.55 -5.47
N THR A 438 21.79 13.86 -4.49
CA THR A 438 22.45 12.80 -3.73
C THR A 438 22.90 11.64 -4.63
N ILE A 439 21.99 11.14 -5.49
CA ILE A 439 22.30 10.04 -6.41
C ILE A 439 23.31 10.47 -7.47
N LEU A 440 23.21 11.69 -8.01
CA LEU A 440 24.18 12.18 -9.00
C LEU A 440 25.59 12.31 -8.41
N ARG A 441 25.72 12.78 -7.15
CA ARG A 441 27.01 12.81 -6.46
C ARG A 441 27.56 11.41 -6.19
N LEU A 442 26.70 10.48 -5.76
CA LEU A 442 27.03 9.07 -5.58
C LEU A 442 27.60 8.48 -6.87
N LEU A 443 26.88 8.64 -7.99
CA LEU A 443 27.29 8.15 -9.31
C LEU A 443 28.61 8.77 -9.77
N LYS A 444 28.76 10.10 -9.66
CA LYS A 444 29.99 10.81 -10.04
C LYS A 444 31.23 10.27 -9.33
N HIS A 445 31.08 9.84 -8.08
CA HIS A 445 32.19 9.31 -7.29
C HIS A 445 32.44 7.81 -7.54
N LEU A 446 31.39 6.99 -7.55
CA LEU A 446 31.52 5.52 -7.57
C LEU A 446 31.66 4.92 -8.98
N VAL A 447 31.02 5.52 -10.00
CA VAL A 447 31.04 4.95 -11.36
C VAL A 447 32.47 4.77 -11.89
N PRO A 448 33.38 5.78 -11.82
CA PRO A 448 34.74 5.61 -12.32
C PRO A 448 35.52 4.49 -11.59
N GLN A 449 35.31 4.35 -10.28
CA GLN A 449 35.99 3.34 -9.46
C GLN A 449 35.49 1.93 -9.78
N VAL A 450 34.17 1.76 -9.96
CA VAL A 450 33.60 0.47 -10.35
C VAL A 450 34.02 0.09 -11.77
N GLU A 451 34.08 1.04 -12.71
CA GLU A 451 34.58 0.80 -14.07
C GLU A 451 36.08 0.42 -14.08
N GLU A 452 36.89 1.01 -13.20
CA GLU A 452 38.29 0.63 -13.04
C GLU A 452 38.42 -0.81 -12.52
N ILE A 453 37.67 -1.18 -11.47
CA ILE A 453 37.61 -2.56 -10.95
C ILE A 453 37.16 -3.54 -12.03
N ALA A 454 36.19 -3.13 -12.84
CA ALA A 454 35.68 -3.94 -13.94
C ALA A 454 36.71 -4.17 -15.05
N SER A 455 37.54 -3.16 -15.34
CA SER A 455 38.58 -3.27 -16.37
C SER A 455 39.77 -4.15 -15.97
N LYS A 456 40.06 -4.24 -14.67
CA LYS A 456 41.20 -5.00 -14.13
C LYS A 456 40.91 -6.49 -13.93
N ASN A 457 39.64 -6.89 -13.85
CA ASN A 457 39.23 -8.27 -13.61
C ASN A 457 38.53 -8.85 -14.85
N VAL A 458 39.05 -9.95 -15.39
CA VAL A 458 38.39 -10.67 -16.50
C VAL A 458 37.17 -11.38 -15.94
N GLY A 459 35.99 -10.80 -16.17
CA GLY A 459 34.73 -11.26 -15.58
C GLY A 459 34.51 -10.61 -14.22
N VAL A 460 33.73 -9.53 -14.19
CA VAL A 460 33.39 -8.81 -12.96
C VAL A 460 32.45 -9.67 -12.14
N ASP A 461 32.97 -10.33 -11.09
CA ASP A 461 32.13 -10.94 -10.09
C ASP A 461 31.37 -9.82 -9.36
N GLU A 462 30.04 -9.82 -9.46
CA GLU A 462 29.13 -8.90 -8.77
C GLU A 462 29.48 -8.81 -7.28
N LYS A 463 29.93 -9.92 -6.69
CA LYS A 463 30.37 -9.98 -5.29
C LYS A 463 31.55 -9.05 -4.99
N ILE A 464 32.55 -8.99 -5.88
CA ILE A 464 33.73 -8.12 -5.70
C ILE A 464 33.30 -6.65 -5.67
N VAL A 465 32.40 -6.25 -6.57
CA VAL A 465 31.89 -4.88 -6.62
C VAL A 465 31.08 -4.56 -5.37
N ILE A 466 30.23 -5.48 -4.92
CA ILE A 466 29.43 -5.27 -3.70
C ILE A 466 30.32 -5.16 -2.46
N ASP A 467 31.35 -6.01 -2.34
CA ASP A 467 32.29 -5.97 -1.22
C ASP A 467 33.09 -4.66 -1.22
N PHE A 468 33.51 -4.18 -2.40
CA PHE A 468 34.09 -2.85 -2.56
C PHE A 468 33.14 -1.75 -2.08
N LEU A 469 31.88 -1.76 -2.54
CA LEU A 469 30.87 -0.77 -2.16
C LEU A 469 30.62 -0.75 -0.65
N ARG A 470 30.56 -1.92 0.00
CA ARG A 470 30.41 -2.02 1.46
C ARG A 470 31.59 -1.45 2.22
N SER A 471 32.80 -1.59 1.69
CA SER A 471 34.03 -1.05 2.30
C SER A 471 34.23 0.45 2.05
N THR A 472 33.50 1.04 1.10
CA THR A 472 33.68 2.45 0.71
C THR A 472 32.86 3.36 1.61
N THR A 473 33.47 4.40 2.18
CA THR A 473 32.73 5.38 2.98
C THR A 473 32.23 6.55 2.13
N MET A 474 30.95 6.89 2.28
CA MET A 474 30.31 8.05 1.64
C MET A 474 30.29 9.31 2.53
N VAL A 475 30.84 9.22 3.74
CA VAL A 475 30.85 10.32 4.72
C VAL A 475 31.67 11.50 4.18
N GLY A 476 31.09 12.71 4.22
CA GLY A 476 31.72 13.93 3.71
C GLY A 476 31.65 14.12 2.20
N LEU A 477 31.20 13.12 1.43
CA LEU A 477 31.03 13.21 -0.02
C LEU A 477 29.58 13.56 -0.41
N LEU A 478 28.62 12.91 0.26
CA LEU A 478 27.20 13.15 0.02
C LEU A 478 26.74 14.48 0.65
N PRO A 479 25.64 15.08 0.15
CA PRO A 479 25.03 16.23 0.80
C PRO A 479 24.58 15.88 2.23
N VAL A 480 24.37 16.91 3.05
CA VAL A 480 23.78 16.73 4.38
C VAL A 480 22.47 15.94 4.25
N PRO A 481 22.26 14.88 5.05
CA PRO A 481 21.04 14.10 5.01
C PRO A 481 19.80 14.98 5.21
N HIS A 482 18.80 14.80 4.37
CA HIS A 482 17.52 15.51 4.54
C HIS A 482 16.74 14.89 5.70
N PRO A 483 15.94 15.64 6.47
CA PRO A 483 15.09 15.06 7.52
C PRO A 483 14.28 13.86 7.02
N ILE A 484 14.08 12.85 7.87
CA ILE A 484 13.29 11.67 7.51
C ILE A 484 11.82 12.10 7.47
N VAL A 485 11.17 12.06 6.30
CA VAL A 485 9.74 12.39 6.19
C VAL A 485 8.92 11.11 6.31
N ILE A 486 8.05 11.05 7.32
CA ILE A 486 7.11 9.95 7.53
C ILE A 486 5.69 10.42 7.20
N ARG A 487 5.03 9.74 6.28
CA ARG A 487 3.67 10.05 5.85
C ARG A 487 2.69 9.10 6.54
N LYS A 488 1.99 9.58 7.56
CA LYS A 488 0.99 8.80 8.31
C LYS A 488 -0.37 8.85 7.64
N TYR A 489 -1.11 7.74 7.69
CA TYR A 489 -2.52 7.71 7.28
C TYR A 489 -3.35 8.70 8.10
N GLN A 490 -4.18 9.51 7.44
CA GLN A 490 -5.22 10.31 8.10
C GLN A 490 -6.61 9.83 7.68
N PRO A 491 -7.47 9.52 8.67
CA PRO A 491 -8.89 9.32 8.42
C PRO A 491 -9.50 10.52 7.72
N ASN A 492 -10.37 10.26 6.75
CA ASN A 492 -11.15 11.29 6.06
C ASN A 492 -12.51 10.72 5.67
N ARG A 493 -13.46 11.61 5.36
CA ARG A 493 -14.87 11.23 5.09
C ARG A 493 -15.00 10.17 4.00
N PHE A 494 -14.16 10.23 2.99
CA PHE A 494 -14.23 9.35 1.83
C PHE A 494 -13.72 7.94 2.14
N THR A 495 -12.57 7.84 2.79
CA THR A 495 -12.05 6.55 3.25
C THR A 495 -12.98 5.92 4.28
N CYS A 496 -13.54 6.70 5.21
CA CYS A 496 -14.57 6.22 6.14
C CYS A 496 -15.81 5.66 5.41
N LEU A 497 -16.36 6.41 4.44
CA LEU A 497 -17.51 5.95 3.66
C LEU A 497 -17.19 4.67 2.89
N TRP A 498 -16.00 4.59 2.29
CA TRP A 498 -15.55 3.40 1.59
C TRP A 498 -15.43 2.20 2.52
N PHE A 499 -14.81 2.35 3.69
CA PHE A 499 -14.67 1.28 4.68
C PHE A 499 -16.04 0.77 5.13
N THR A 500 -16.98 1.67 5.46
CA THR A 500 -18.35 1.31 5.83
C THR A 500 -19.06 0.58 4.68
N ALA A 501 -19.04 1.12 3.47
CA ALA A 501 -19.70 0.49 2.31
C ALA A 501 -19.12 -0.90 2.00
N PHE A 502 -17.79 -1.02 2.01
CA PHE A 502 -17.10 -2.29 1.78
C PHE A 502 -17.42 -3.30 2.87
N GLN A 503 -17.37 -2.89 4.14
CA GLN A 503 -17.71 -3.73 5.28
C GLN A 503 -19.12 -4.30 5.16
N TRP A 504 -20.13 -3.46 4.92
CA TRP A 504 -21.51 -3.93 4.75
C TRP A 504 -21.67 -4.83 3.53
N GLY A 505 -20.93 -4.57 2.44
CA GLY A 505 -20.89 -5.45 1.28
C GLY A 505 -20.40 -6.86 1.64
N VAL A 506 -19.30 -6.96 2.39
CA VAL A 506 -18.74 -8.26 2.84
C VAL A 506 -19.73 -8.99 3.77
N ILE A 507 -20.27 -8.30 4.77
CA ILE A 507 -21.24 -8.90 5.71
C ILE A 507 -22.49 -9.36 4.96
N PHE A 508 -23.00 -8.55 4.04
CA PHE A 508 -24.17 -8.91 3.22
C PHE A 508 -23.90 -10.18 2.42
N MET A 509 -22.79 -10.24 1.67
CA MET A 509 -22.47 -11.40 0.84
C MET A 509 -22.30 -12.69 1.63
N HIS A 510 -21.78 -12.63 2.86
CA HIS A 510 -21.63 -13.82 3.71
C HIS A 510 -22.91 -14.25 4.43
N ASN A 511 -23.88 -13.34 4.63
CA ASN A 511 -25.10 -13.61 5.40
C ASN A 511 -26.34 -13.70 4.48
N GLN A 512 -26.23 -14.39 3.35
CA GLN A 512 -27.36 -14.62 2.43
C GLN A 512 -28.34 -15.71 2.92
N THR A 513 -27.87 -16.65 3.74
CA THR A 513 -28.65 -17.81 4.21
C THR A 513 -29.30 -17.60 5.57
N VAL A 514 -28.79 -16.68 6.39
CA VAL A 514 -29.32 -16.35 7.72
C VAL A 514 -30.00 -14.98 7.63
N PRO A 515 -31.25 -14.81 8.10
CA PRO A 515 -31.94 -13.53 8.03
C PRO A 515 -31.40 -12.58 9.11
N LEU A 516 -30.14 -12.18 8.97
CA LEU A 516 -29.59 -11.03 9.70
C LEU A 516 -30.23 -9.73 9.18
N PHE A 517 -30.60 -9.73 7.89
CA PHE A 517 -31.19 -8.62 7.19
C PHE A 517 -32.68 -8.83 6.99
N ASP A 518 -33.47 -7.81 7.31
CA ASP A 518 -34.84 -7.74 6.83
C ASP A 518 -34.85 -7.07 5.45
N GLY A 519 -35.01 -7.88 4.40
CA GLY A 519 -35.09 -7.42 3.01
C GLY A 519 -36.21 -6.41 2.73
N LYS A 520 -37.18 -6.22 3.64
CA LYS A 520 -38.23 -5.20 3.53
C LYS A 520 -37.78 -3.82 4.02
N HIS A 521 -36.79 -3.78 4.92
CA HIS A 521 -36.33 -2.55 5.57
C HIS A 521 -34.93 -2.12 5.10
N VAL A 522 -34.16 -3.05 4.51
CA VAL A 522 -32.79 -2.81 4.05
C VAL A 522 -32.78 -2.43 2.56
N LYS A 523 -32.51 -1.15 2.27
CA LYS A 523 -32.28 -0.65 0.89
C LYS A 523 -30.77 -0.52 0.63
N LEU A 524 -30.11 -1.62 0.26
CA LEU A 524 -28.65 -1.61 -0.01
C LEU A 524 -28.29 -1.06 -1.40
N PHE A 525 -29.19 -1.20 -2.38
CA PHE A 525 -28.95 -0.75 -3.75
C PHE A 525 -30.21 -0.10 -4.33
N LEU A 526 -30.03 0.97 -5.12
CA LEU A 526 -31.09 1.51 -5.97
C LEU A 526 -31.22 0.61 -7.19
N VAL A 527 -32.27 -0.21 -7.25
CA VAL A 527 -32.63 -0.93 -8.47
C VAL A 527 -33.35 0.07 -9.38
N GLN A 528 -32.67 0.56 -10.42
CA GLN A 528 -33.35 1.24 -11.52
C GLN A 528 -34.08 0.18 -12.35
N THR A 529 -35.39 0.07 -12.19
CA THR A 529 -36.23 -0.63 -13.14
C THR A 529 -36.30 0.21 -14.41
N VAL A 530 -35.65 -0.27 -15.47
CA VAL A 530 -35.80 0.27 -16.82
C VAL A 530 -37.26 0.06 -17.23
N ALA A 531 -37.99 1.17 -17.44
CA ALA A 531 -39.35 1.15 -17.98
C ALA A 531 -39.32 1.31 -19.50
#